data_AF-A0A512MI73-F1
#
_entry.id   AF-A0A512MI73-F1
#
_cell.length_a   1.000
_cell.length_b   1.000
_cell.length_c   1.000
_cell.angle_alpha   90.00
_cell.angle_beta   90.00
_cell.angle_gamma   90.00
#
_symmetry.space_group_name_H-M   'P 1'
#
loop_
_entity.id
_entity.type
_entity.pdbx_description
1 polymer ?
#
loop_
_entity_poly.entity_id
_entity_poly.type
_entity_poly.pdbx_seq_one_letter_code
_entity_poly.pdbx_strand_id
1 'polypeptide(L)'
;MTQAFEILGKFDHESDCQKLLYAPLAQKLTFRESNVYRVDYEGDSAAVEAFVRQVLLDPISQDVRDATTPAFDKAAFVLDYGMKGGALDLEKETILGYFRSLSNPGFTITKLTLRKRIYVFGADASETPFVRDICNPAIHTWEVKRAA
;
A
#
# COMPACT_ATOMS: atom_id res chain seq x y z
N MET A 1 15.68 3.80 11.14
CA MET A 1 14.79 2.63 11.30
C MET A 1 13.75 2.64 10.20
N THR A 2 13.07 1.51 9.94
CA THR A 2 11.98 1.43 8.97
C THR A 2 10.80 0.73 9.61
N GLN A 3 9.61 1.29 9.49
CA GLN A 3 8.34 0.60 9.78
C GLN A 3 7.43 0.68 8.55
N ALA A 4 6.68 -0.39 8.31
CA ALA A 4 5.75 -0.49 7.19
C ALA A 4 4.35 -0.78 7.73
N PHE A 5 3.41 0.10 7.41
CA PHE A 5 2.03 0.06 7.89
C PHE A 5 1.11 -0.19 6.72
N GLU A 6 0.24 -1.19 6.83
CA GLU A 6 -0.80 -1.46 5.86
C GLU A 6 -2.15 -1.05 6.45
N ILE A 7 -2.89 -0.21 5.71
CA ILE A 7 -4.21 0.29 6.07
C ILE A 7 -5.26 -0.42 5.23
N LEU A 8 -6.15 -1.15 5.90
CA LEU A 8 -7.18 -2.00 5.31
C LEU A 8 -8.57 -1.50 5.69
N GLY A 9 -9.52 -1.55 4.76
CA GLY A 9 -10.94 -1.35 5.09
C GLY A 9 -11.53 -2.56 5.84
N LYS A 10 -12.16 -2.31 6.98
CA LYS A 10 -12.86 -3.30 7.82
C LYS A 10 -14.04 -3.93 7.11
N PHE A 11 -14.72 -3.13 6.30
CA PHE A 11 -15.96 -3.50 5.61
C PHE A 11 -15.74 -3.80 4.13
N ASP A 12 -14.49 -3.77 3.67
CA ASP A 12 -14.17 -4.08 2.28
C ASP A 12 -14.23 -5.60 2.03
N HIS A 13 -14.75 -5.94 0.86
CA HIS A 13 -14.85 -7.30 0.39
C HIS A 13 -14.11 -7.47 -0.94
N GLU A 14 -13.85 -8.72 -1.28
CA GLU A 14 -13.30 -9.08 -2.58
C GLU A 14 -14.15 -8.49 -3.72
N SER A 15 -13.50 -7.81 -4.66
CA SER A 15 -14.10 -7.22 -5.87
C SER A 15 -13.64 -7.96 -7.12
N ASP A 16 -14.41 -7.88 -8.19
CA ASP A 16 -14.05 -8.48 -9.49
C ASP A 16 -12.81 -7.81 -10.11
N CYS A 17 -11.79 -8.60 -10.45
CA CYS A 17 -10.56 -8.12 -11.11
C CYS A 17 -10.80 -7.42 -12.46
N GLN A 18 -11.95 -7.66 -13.12
CA GLN A 18 -12.35 -6.94 -14.33
C GLN A 18 -12.43 -5.42 -14.09
N LYS A 19 -12.59 -4.95 -12.85
CA LYS A 19 -12.57 -3.52 -12.49
C LYS A 19 -11.17 -2.89 -12.57
N LEU A 20 -10.11 -3.70 -12.54
CA LEU A 20 -8.72 -3.23 -12.57
C LEU A 20 -8.09 -3.28 -13.97
N LEU A 21 -8.66 -4.05 -14.89
CA LEU A 21 -8.01 -4.45 -16.13
C LEU A 21 -8.75 -3.95 -17.36
N TYR A 22 -8.02 -3.63 -18.41
CA TYR A 22 -8.62 -3.21 -19.69
C TYR A 22 -9.15 -4.41 -20.47
N ALA A 23 -8.42 -5.52 -20.46
CA ALA A 23 -8.79 -6.74 -21.15
C ALA A 23 -9.49 -7.72 -20.20
N PRO A 24 -10.60 -8.36 -20.62
CA PRO A 24 -11.22 -9.42 -19.84
C PRO A 24 -10.28 -10.58 -19.55
N LEU A 25 -10.39 -11.13 -18.35
CA LEU A 25 -9.69 -12.34 -17.97
C LEU A 25 -10.50 -13.57 -18.40
N ALA A 26 -9.82 -14.62 -18.86
CA ALA A 26 -10.46 -15.90 -19.17
C ALA A 26 -11.01 -16.59 -17.91
N GLN A 27 -10.41 -16.32 -16.76
CA GLN A 27 -10.81 -16.84 -15.45
C GLN A 27 -11.43 -15.73 -14.59
N LYS A 28 -12.39 -16.12 -13.75
CA LYS A 28 -12.95 -15.23 -12.74
C LYS A 28 -11.98 -15.11 -11.57
N LEU A 29 -11.38 -13.92 -11.42
CA LEU A 29 -10.52 -13.58 -10.30
C LEU A 29 -11.16 -12.47 -9.48
N THR A 30 -10.83 -12.45 -8.20
CA THR A 30 -11.22 -11.37 -7.30
C THR A 30 -9.99 -10.72 -6.69
N PHE A 31 -10.14 -9.51 -6.15
CA PHE A 31 -9.06 -8.80 -5.48
C PHE A 31 -9.51 -8.04 -4.25
N ARG A 32 -8.55 -7.72 -3.38
CA ARG A 32 -8.66 -6.69 -2.34
C ARG A 32 -7.52 -5.70 -2.50
N GLU A 33 -7.80 -4.42 -2.26
CA GLU A 33 -6.79 -3.34 -2.28
C GLU A 33 -6.58 -2.78 -0.87
N SER A 34 -5.36 -2.34 -0.59
CA SER A 34 -4.98 -1.60 0.62
C SER A 34 -3.92 -0.52 0.31
N ASN A 35 -3.69 0.38 1.26
CA ASN A 35 -2.59 1.34 1.21
C ASN A 35 -1.46 0.86 2.11
N VAL A 36 -0.22 1.01 1.66
CA VAL A 36 0.99 0.68 2.42
C VAL A 36 1.87 1.92 2.55
N TYR A 37 2.15 2.31 3.79
CA TYR A 37 3.01 3.42 4.14
C TYR A 37 4.31 2.88 4.74
N ARG A 38 5.43 3.12 4.08
CA ARG A 38 6.75 2.80 4.60
C ARG A 38 7.44 4.08 5.06
N VAL A 39 7.73 4.14 6.36
CA VAL A 39 8.37 5.28 7.01
C VAL A 39 9.78 4.88 7.39
N ASP A 40 10.77 5.54 6.79
CA ASP A 40 12.14 5.51 7.27
C ASP A 40 12.35 6.73 8.19
N TYR A 41 12.79 6.50 9.43
CA TYR A 41 12.82 7.53 10.46
C TYR A 41 13.96 7.37 11.47
N GLU A 42 14.19 8.44 12.23
CA GLU A 42 15.02 8.49 13.42
C GLU A 42 14.17 8.93 14.63
N GLY A 43 14.51 8.48 15.84
CA GLY A 43 13.75 8.80 17.06
C GLY A 43 12.81 7.69 17.51
N ASP A 44 11.68 8.05 18.13
CA ASP A 44 10.79 7.11 18.81
C ASP A 44 9.83 6.37 17.86
N SER A 45 9.89 5.04 17.86
CA SER A 45 8.99 4.17 17.09
C SER A 45 7.53 4.25 17.52
N ALA A 46 7.24 4.47 18.81
CA ALA A 46 5.87 4.59 19.30
C ALA A 46 5.22 5.89 18.80
N ALA A 47 6.01 6.97 18.71
CA ALA A 47 5.57 8.23 18.13
C ALA A 47 5.24 8.11 16.63
N VAL A 48 6.00 7.30 15.88
CA VAL A 48 5.69 6.99 14.47
C VAL A 48 4.35 6.28 14.36
N GLU A 49 4.12 5.26 15.18
CA GLU A 49 2.85 4.51 15.16
C GLU A 49 1.67 5.42 15.52
N ALA A 50 1.82 6.27 16.55
CA ALA A 50 0.80 7.24 16.93
C ALA A 50 0.49 8.22 15.79
N PHE A 51 1.51 8.73 15.10
CA PHE A 51 1.34 9.60 13.93
C PHE A 51 0.56 8.90 12.82
N VAL A 52 0.92 7.67 12.47
CA VAL A 52 0.22 6.88 11.43
C VAL A 52 -1.25 6.68 11.80
N ARG A 53 -1.53 6.28 13.04
CA ARG A 53 -2.91 6.07 13.52
C ARG A 53 -3.75 7.34 13.54
N GLN A 54 -3.11 8.50 13.73
CA GLN A 54 -3.81 9.78 13.74
C GLN A 54 -4.04 10.34 12.33
N VAL A 55 -3.06 10.21 11.44
CA VAL A 55 -3.03 10.94 10.16
C VAL A 55 -3.51 10.09 8.98
N LEU A 56 -3.24 8.77 9.01
CA LEU A 56 -3.41 7.90 7.84
C LEU A 56 -4.50 6.85 8.01
N LEU A 57 -5.07 6.74 9.21
CA LEU A 57 -6.06 5.74 9.57
C LEU A 57 -7.39 6.42 9.92
N ASP A 58 -8.47 6.00 9.28
CA ASP A 58 -9.81 6.20 9.80
C ASP A 58 -10.12 5.10 10.84
N PRO A 59 -10.19 5.43 12.15
CA PRO A 59 -10.38 4.42 13.19
C PRO A 59 -11.72 3.70 13.11
N ILE A 60 -12.73 4.27 12.44
CA ILE A 60 -14.06 3.67 12.33
C ILE A 60 -14.05 2.60 11.25
N SER A 61 -13.60 2.94 10.04
CA SER A 61 -13.75 2.11 8.86
C SER A 61 -12.51 1.29 8.50
N GLN A 62 -11.36 1.55 9.13
CA GLN A 62 -10.09 0.93 8.78
C GLN A 62 -9.36 0.30 9.96
N ASP A 63 -8.50 -0.65 9.64
CA ASP A 63 -7.50 -1.25 10.53
C ASP A 63 -6.09 -0.98 10.00
N VAL A 64 -5.14 -0.88 10.93
CA VAL A 64 -3.70 -0.81 10.63
C VAL A 64 -3.02 -2.09 11.07
N ARG A 65 -2.11 -2.60 10.23
CA ARG A 65 -1.24 -3.72 10.57
C ARG A 65 0.19 -3.50 10.08
N ASP A 66 1.09 -4.36 10.53
CA ASP A 66 2.42 -4.46 9.95
C ASP A 66 2.33 -4.99 8.51
N ALA A 67 2.99 -4.29 7.58
CA ALA A 67 2.92 -4.59 6.14
C ALA A 67 4.01 -5.56 5.65
N THR A 68 4.87 -6.07 6.54
CA THR A 68 5.91 -7.05 6.18
C THR A 68 5.33 -8.44 5.97
N THR A 69 4.19 -8.74 6.61
CA THR A 69 3.41 -9.96 6.40
C THR A 69 2.18 -9.69 5.54
N PRO A 70 1.84 -10.58 4.58
CA PRO A 70 0.60 -10.47 3.83
C PRO A 70 -0.63 -10.45 4.74
N ALA A 71 -1.63 -9.63 4.40
CA ALA A 71 -2.88 -9.60 5.12
C ALA A 71 -3.78 -10.80 4.84
N PHE A 72 -3.63 -11.40 3.66
CA PHE A 72 -4.47 -12.49 3.15
C PHE A 72 -3.60 -13.60 2.55
N ASP A 73 -3.34 -14.65 3.34
CA ASP A 73 -2.49 -15.79 2.93
C ASP A 73 -3.02 -16.58 1.74
N LYS A 74 -4.33 -16.46 1.45
CA LYS A 74 -4.98 -17.12 0.31
C LYS A 74 -4.80 -16.38 -1.01
N ALA A 75 -4.14 -15.22 -1.01
CA ALA A 75 -3.86 -14.51 -2.25
C ALA A 75 -2.91 -15.34 -3.12
N ALA A 76 -3.27 -15.52 -4.40
CA ALA A 76 -2.42 -16.20 -5.37
C ALA A 76 -1.14 -15.39 -5.63
N PHE A 77 -1.26 -14.07 -5.64
CA PHE A 77 -0.14 -13.14 -5.59
C PHE A 77 -0.55 -11.79 -4.99
N VAL A 78 0.45 -11.00 -4.64
CA VAL A 78 0.34 -9.63 -4.16
C VAL A 78 1.11 -8.71 -5.10
N LEU A 79 0.47 -7.65 -5.59
CA LEU A 79 1.08 -6.58 -6.37
C LEU A 79 1.19 -5.32 -5.51
N ASP A 80 2.42 -4.95 -5.15
CA ASP A 80 2.74 -3.68 -4.49
C ASP A 80 3.22 -2.69 -5.56
N TYR A 81 2.54 -1.57 -5.76
CA TYR A 81 2.99 -0.53 -6.69
C TYR A 81 2.88 0.87 -6.09
N GLY A 82 3.71 1.80 -6.56
CA GLY A 82 3.69 3.19 -6.10
C GLY A 82 4.61 4.08 -6.91
N MET A 83 4.58 5.37 -6.61
CA MET A 83 5.31 6.40 -7.37
C MET A 83 6.83 6.19 -7.30
N LYS A 84 7.52 6.39 -8.42
CA LYS A 84 9.00 6.48 -8.44
C LYS A 84 9.46 7.68 -7.62
N GLY A 85 10.70 7.61 -7.09
CA GLY A 85 11.27 8.65 -6.22
C GLY A 85 11.37 10.06 -6.82
N GLY A 86 11.31 10.21 -8.14
CA GLY A 86 11.26 11.51 -8.83
C GLY A 86 9.89 11.89 -9.40
N ALA A 87 8.87 11.04 -9.26
CA ALA A 87 7.52 11.35 -9.68
C ALA A 87 6.79 12.15 -8.59
N LEU A 88 5.94 13.10 -9.00
CA LEU A 88 5.15 13.90 -8.07
C LEU A 88 4.09 13.04 -7.40
N ASP A 89 4.07 13.05 -6.08
CA ASP A 89 3.09 12.36 -5.24
C ASP A 89 2.52 13.37 -4.24
N LEU A 90 1.37 13.97 -4.58
CA LEU A 90 0.77 15.06 -3.80
C LEU A 90 0.27 14.60 -2.43
N GLU A 91 -0.14 13.34 -2.29
CA GLU A 91 -0.55 12.77 -1.00
C GLU A 91 0.67 12.72 -0.07
N LYS A 92 1.77 12.13 -0.55
CA LYS A 92 3.04 12.08 0.18
C LYS A 92 3.51 13.48 0.58
N GLU A 93 3.50 14.44 -0.35
CA GLU A 93 3.95 15.81 -0.04
C GLU A 93 3.05 16.50 0.99
N THR A 94 1.74 16.25 0.97
CA THR A 94 0.79 16.80 1.95
C THR A 94 1.05 16.22 3.34
N ILE A 95 1.24 14.91 3.45
CA ILE A 95 1.56 14.23 4.72
C ILE A 95 2.88 14.77 5.30
N LEU A 96 3.92 14.88 4.47
CA LEU A 96 5.21 15.42 4.88
C LEU A 96 5.11 16.91 5.25
N GLY A 97 4.28 17.68 4.55
CA GLY A 97 3.98 19.07 4.87
C GLY A 97 3.37 19.22 6.25
N TYR A 98 2.33 18.43 6.55
CA TYR A 98 1.72 18.37 7.87
C TYR A 98 2.73 17.96 8.94
N PHE A 99 3.50 16.90 8.72
CA PHE A 99 4.52 16.43 9.66
C PHE A 99 5.52 17.54 10.01
N ARG A 100 6.03 18.28 9.02
CA ARG A 100 6.97 19.39 9.22
C ARG A 100 6.39 20.57 10.00
N SER A 101 5.06 20.71 10.06
CA SER A 101 4.39 21.74 10.86
C SER A 101 4.28 21.39 12.35
N LEU A 102 4.59 20.15 12.74
CA LEU A 102 4.54 19.71 14.13
C LEU A 102 5.77 20.20 14.89
N SER A 103 5.58 20.83 16.06
CA SER A 103 6.68 21.43 16.83
C SER A 103 7.60 20.40 17.49
N ASN A 104 7.08 19.27 17.97
CA ASN A 104 7.84 18.23 18.68
C ASN A 104 7.22 16.83 18.44
N PRO A 105 7.34 16.27 17.23
CA PRO A 105 6.71 15.00 16.90
C PRO A 105 7.37 13.77 17.58
N GLY A 106 8.54 13.91 18.21
CA GLY A 106 9.24 12.79 18.88
C GLY A 106 10.04 11.87 17.95
N PHE A 107 9.97 12.10 16.64
CA PHE A 107 10.75 11.41 15.61
C PHE A 107 10.99 12.33 14.41
N THR A 108 11.83 11.92 13.46
CA THR A 108 12.05 12.60 12.19
C THR A 108 11.85 11.64 11.04
N ILE A 109 10.96 11.96 10.09
CA ILE A 109 10.81 11.21 8.84
C ILE A 109 11.97 11.56 7.92
N THR A 110 12.80 10.57 7.59
CA THR A 110 13.90 10.69 6.61
C THR A 110 13.44 10.30 5.21
N LYS A 111 12.46 9.39 5.10
CA LYS A 111 11.80 9.04 3.85
C LYS A 111 10.40 8.48 4.11
N LEU A 112 9.44 8.90 3.28
CA LEU A 112 8.10 8.35 3.24
C LEU A 112 7.85 7.74 1.86
N THR A 113 7.43 6.48 1.80
CA THR A 113 7.03 5.81 0.57
C THR A 113 5.59 5.34 0.69
N LEU A 114 4.76 5.74 -0.27
CA LEU A 114 3.36 5.31 -0.39
C LEU A 114 3.28 4.24 -1.48
N ARG A 115 2.56 3.16 -1.18
CA ARG A 115 2.21 2.12 -2.15
C ARG A 115 0.74 1.75 -2.04
N LYS A 116 0.19 1.34 -3.16
CA LYS A 116 -1.01 0.52 -3.24
C LYS A 116 -0.59 -0.94 -3.22
N ARG A 117 -1.35 -1.75 -2.48
CA ARG A 117 -1.17 -3.19 -2.41
C ARG A 117 -2.44 -3.87 -2.88
N ILE A 118 -2.31 -4.75 -3.87
CA ILE A 118 -3.42 -5.51 -4.44
C ILE A 118 -3.18 -6.99 -4.16
N TYR A 119 -4.10 -7.61 -3.43
CA TYR A 119 -4.16 -9.05 -3.24
C TYR A 119 -5.08 -9.62 -4.31
N VAL A 120 -4.57 -10.53 -5.14
CA VAL A 120 -5.38 -11.22 -6.17
C VAL A 120 -5.66 -12.64 -5.73
N PHE A 121 -6.92 -13.03 -5.81
CA PHE A 121 -7.43 -14.34 -5.40
C PHE A 121 -7.91 -15.14 -6.61
N GLY A 122 -7.67 -16.45 -6.57
CA GLY A 122 -7.97 -17.41 -7.63
C GLY A 122 -6.72 -18.19 -8.04
N ALA A 123 -6.84 -19.52 -8.11
CA ALA A 123 -5.72 -20.41 -8.45
C ALA A 123 -5.14 -20.05 -9.83
N ASP A 124 -3.82 -20.22 -9.98
CA ASP A 124 -3.12 -20.00 -11.25
C ASP A 124 -3.30 -18.59 -11.86
N ALA A 125 -3.62 -17.59 -11.02
CA ALA A 125 -3.65 -16.21 -11.43
C ALA A 125 -2.29 -15.77 -12.00
N SER A 126 -2.32 -15.15 -13.19
CA SER A 126 -1.15 -14.54 -13.82
C SER A 126 -1.12 -13.05 -13.48
N GLU A 127 0.04 -12.58 -13.04
CA GLU A 127 0.32 -11.17 -12.72
C GLU A 127 0.51 -10.29 -13.96
N THR A 128 0.82 -10.89 -15.12
CA THR A 128 1.21 -10.14 -16.33
C THR A 128 0.16 -9.13 -16.77
N PRO A 129 -1.15 -9.45 -16.84
CA PRO A 129 -2.18 -8.47 -17.20
C PRO A 129 -2.28 -7.32 -16.18
N PHE A 130 -2.11 -7.63 -14.88
CA PHE A 130 -2.19 -6.65 -13.80
C PHE A 130 -1.03 -5.67 -13.84
N VAL A 131 0.20 -6.15 -14.00
CA VAL A 131 1.37 -5.28 -14.16
C VAL A 131 1.21 -4.39 -15.39
N ARG A 132 0.81 -4.97 -16.53
CA ARG A 132 0.64 -4.22 -17.79
C ARG A 132 -0.41 -3.10 -17.67
N ASP A 133 -1.56 -3.39 -17.08
CA ASP A 133 -2.70 -2.47 -17.08
C ASP A 133 -2.67 -1.47 -15.91
N ILE A 134 -2.06 -1.83 -14.77
CA ILE A 134 -2.03 -1.00 -13.55
C ILE A 134 -0.74 -0.18 -13.46
N CYS A 135 0.40 -0.76 -13.85
CA CYS A 135 1.70 -0.15 -13.61
C CYS A 135 2.19 0.62 -14.85
N ASN A 136 2.15 1.95 -14.77
CA ASN A 136 2.81 2.78 -15.78
C ASN A 136 4.33 2.70 -15.60
N PRO A 137 5.10 2.19 -16.58
CA PRO A 137 6.54 1.98 -16.45
C PRO A 137 7.35 3.27 -16.32
N ALA A 138 6.82 4.42 -16.73
CA ALA A 138 7.48 5.71 -16.56
C ALA A 138 7.30 6.26 -15.14
N ILE A 139 6.14 6.01 -14.52
CA ILE A 139 5.70 6.68 -13.29
C ILE A 139 5.85 5.79 -12.06
N HIS A 140 5.53 4.50 -12.17
CA HIS A 140 5.45 3.58 -11.04
C HIS A 140 6.71 2.70 -10.90
N THR A 141 6.99 2.30 -9.67
CA THR A 141 7.72 1.07 -9.35
C THR A 141 6.74 0.05 -8.82
N TRP A 142 7.01 -1.23 -9.03
CA TRP A 142 6.18 -2.30 -8.53
C TRP A 142 6.99 -3.53 -8.12
N GLU A 143 6.37 -4.39 -7.32
CA GLU A 143 6.88 -5.67 -6.88
C GLU A 143 5.72 -6.67 -6.88
N VAL A 144 5.98 -7.89 -7.38
CA VAL A 144 5.03 -9.00 -7.32
C VAL A 144 5.57 -10.03 -6.34
N LYS A 145 4.74 -10.43 -5.37
CA LYS A 145 5.06 -11.48 -4.39
C LYS A 145 4.07 -12.62 -4.54
N ARG A 146 4.57 -13.85 -4.60
CA ARG A 146 3.76 -15.07 -4.49
C ARG A 146 3.99 -15.68 -3.11
N ALA A 147 2.97 -16.36 -2.59
CA ALA A 147 3.21 -17.27 -1.46
C ALA A 147 4.23 -18.33 -1.92
N ALA A 148 5.25 -18.58 -1.09
CA ALA A 148 6.27 -19.58 -1.34
C ALA A 148 5.70 -21.00 -1.27
#